data_AF-A0A842VP83-F1
#
_entry.id   AF-A0A842VP83-F1
#
_cell.length_a   1.000
_cell.length_b   1.000
_cell.length_c   1.000
_cell.angle_alpha   90.00
_cell.angle_beta   90.00
_cell.angle_gamma   90.00
#
_symmetry.space_group_name_H-M   'P 1'
#
loop_
_entity.id
_entity.type
_entity.pdbx_description
1 polymer ?
#
loop_
_entity_poly.entity_id
_entity_poly.type
_entity_poly.pdbx_seq_one_letter_code
_entity_poly.pdbx_strand_id
1 'polypeptide(L)'
;MSGKKFEEDLKRKELKERRKRLEEERKNIVEEAEAAKEAGDYRKASELFMKAAKLSKDLAEKDRMRTFRATAEEMLNMEKSRREESELAQIRQRLEVERRKLLAQAETRMKEGQFKQAAKVYEDAAKLSE
;
A
#
# COMPACT_ATOMS: atom_id res chain seq x y z
N MET A 1 31.17 18.85 48.14
CA MET A 1 30.38 18.03 47.18
C MET A 1 30.02 18.93 45.99
N SER A 2 30.99 19.27 45.14
CA SER A 2 31.32 18.71 43.81
C SER A 2 30.25 18.96 42.73
N GLY A 3 30.39 20.09 42.02
CA GLY A 3 29.53 20.49 40.88
C GLY A 3 29.44 19.45 39.75
N LYS A 4 30.39 18.51 39.67
CA LYS A 4 30.33 17.37 38.74
C LYS A 4 29.11 16.47 38.97
N LYS A 5 28.70 16.26 40.22
CA LYS A 5 27.52 15.43 40.54
C LYS A 5 26.22 16.11 40.10
N PHE A 6 26.15 17.44 40.23
CA PHE A 6 25.00 18.23 39.79
C PHE A 6 24.86 18.25 38.26
N GLU A 7 25.98 18.38 37.52
CA GLU A 7 25.98 18.30 36.05
C GLU A 7 25.56 16.92 35.53
N GLU A 8 26.00 15.84 36.18
CA GLU A 8 25.60 14.47 35.81
C GLU A 8 24.11 14.23 36.05
N ASP A 9 23.56 14.72 37.17
CA ASP A 9 22.13 14.59 37.48
C ASP A 9 21.25 15.38 36.50
N LEU A 10 21.68 16.57 36.08
CA LEU A 10 21.03 17.36 35.03
C LEU A 10 21.00 16.62 33.70
N LYS A 11 22.15 16.10 33.23
CA LYS A 11 22.23 15.33 31.97
C LYS A 11 21.35 14.08 32.00
N ARG A 12 21.31 13.37 33.14
CA ARG A 12 20.41 12.21 33.31
C ARG A 12 18.95 12.60 33.19
N LYS A 13 18.54 13.73 33.78
CA LYS A 13 17.18 14.24 33.69
C LYS A 13 16.81 14.61 32.24
N GLU A 14 17.69 15.34 31.54
CA GLU A 14 17.48 15.71 30.14
C GLU A 14 17.36 14.48 29.22
N LEU A 15 18.21 13.48 29.40
CA LEU A 15 18.13 12.22 28.64
C LEU A 15 16.83 11.47 28.91
N LYS A 16 16.37 11.44 30.17
CA LYS A 16 15.10 10.81 30.54
C LYS A 16 13.90 11.52 29.92
N GLU A 17 13.89 12.86 29.93
CA GLU A 17 12.84 13.65 29.31
C GLU A 17 12.84 13.48 27.78
N ARG A 18 14.02 13.52 27.15
CA ARG A 18 14.16 13.28 25.71
C ARG A 18 13.64 11.90 25.33
N ARG A 19 14.01 10.86 26.09
CA ARG A 19 13.53 9.50 25.89
C ARG A 19 12.00 9.43 25.96
N LYS A 20 11.40 10.04 26.99
CA LYS A 20 9.94 10.07 27.16
C LYS A 20 9.23 10.73 25.98
N ARG A 21 9.76 11.87 25.49
CA ARG A 21 9.19 12.57 24.32
C ARG A 21 9.24 11.69 23.06
N LEU A 22 10.37 11.02 22.81
CA LEU A 22 10.51 10.12 21.65
C LEU A 22 9.59 8.90 21.74
N GLU A 23 9.38 8.36 22.94
CA GLU A 23 8.45 7.25 23.17
C GLU A 23 6.99 7.66 22.90
N GLU A 24 6.60 8.86 23.34
CA GLU A 24 5.26 9.42 23.12
C GLU A 24 5.03 9.80 21.65
N GLU A 25 5.99 10.46 21.00
CA GLU A 25 5.94 10.77 19.56
C GLU A 25 5.80 9.49 18.73
N ARG A 26 6.59 8.46 19.05
CA ARG A 26 6.48 7.16 18.36
C ARG A 26 5.11 6.55 18.56
N LYS A 27 4.55 6.60 19.77
CA LYS A 27 3.23 6.03 20.06
C LYS A 27 2.17 6.67 19.16
N ASN A 28 2.14 8.00 19.08
CA ASN A 28 1.19 8.72 18.23
C ASN A 28 1.36 8.35 16.75
N ILE A 29 2.60 8.25 16.27
CA ILE A 29 2.89 7.81 14.88
C ILE A 29 2.38 6.41 14.60
N VAL A 30 2.50 5.48 15.56
CA VAL A 30 2.02 4.10 15.41
C VAL A 30 0.49 4.07 15.38
N GLU A 31 -0.18 4.82 16.24
CA GLU A 31 -1.65 4.94 16.22
C GLU A 31 -2.15 5.51 14.88
N GLU A 32 -1.47 6.54 14.35
CA GLU A 32 -1.77 7.06 13.00
C GLU A 32 -1.50 6.03 11.89
N ALA A 33 -0.44 5.22 12.02
CA ALA A 33 -0.10 4.19 11.05
C ALA A 33 -1.16 3.08 11.00
N GLU A 34 -1.64 2.67 12.17
CA GLU A 34 -2.71 1.68 12.31
C GLU A 34 -4.03 2.22 11.73
N ALA A 35 -4.40 3.47 12.04
CA ALA A 35 -5.58 4.10 11.45
C ALA A 35 -5.48 4.20 9.91
N ALA A 36 -4.30 4.54 9.37
CA ALA A 36 -4.07 4.56 7.93
C ALA A 36 -4.18 3.15 7.31
N LYS A 37 -3.66 2.13 7.98
CA LYS A 37 -3.79 0.73 7.57
C LYS A 37 -5.25 0.29 7.53
N GLU A 38 -6.02 0.61 8.56
CA GLU A 38 -7.47 0.29 8.63
C GLU A 38 -8.27 0.99 7.54
N ALA A 39 -7.91 2.23 7.20
CA ALA A 39 -8.49 2.97 6.08
C ALA A 39 -8.04 2.45 4.70
N GLY A 40 -7.14 1.45 4.64
CA GLY A 40 -6.58 0.92 3.41
C GLY A 40 -5.55 1.83 2.73
N ASP A 41 -5.08 2.89 3.40
CA ASP A 41 -3.99 3.73 2.92
C ASP A 41 -2.63 3.12 3.29
N TYR A 42 -2.31 2.01 2.63
CA TYR A 42 -1.11 1.22 2.90
C TYR A 42 0.18 2.00 2.61
N ARG A 43 0.15 2.93 1.65
CA ARG A 43 1.30 3.81 1.38
C ARG A 43 1.60 4.70 2.58
N LYS A 44 0.59 5.39 3.11
CA LYS A 44 0.75 6.24 4.30
C LYS A 44 1.13 5.42 5.53
N ALA A 45 0.51 4.25 5.72
CA ALA A 45 0.84 3.35 6.82
C ALA A 45 2.33 2.93 6.79
N SER A 46 2.85 2.56 5.61
CA SER A 46 4.28 2.25 5.42
C SER A 46 5.19 3.42 5.84
N GLU A 47 4.89 4.63 5.38
CA GLU A 47 5.70 5.82 5.69
C GLU A 47 5.72 6.11 7.20
N LEU A 48 4.59 5.95 7.88
CA LEU A 48 4.47 6.14 9.33
C LEU A 48 5.21 5.05 10.12
N PHE A 49 5.08 3.77 9.73
CA PHE A 49 5.86 2.70 10.35
C PHE A 49 7.38 2.89 10.17
N MET A 50 7.82 3.41 9.02
CA MET A 50 9.23 3.77 8.82
C MET A 50 9.70 4.90 9.75
N LYS A 51 8.85 5.89 10.03
CA LYS A 51 9.14 6.93 11.04
C LYS A 51 9.22 6.32 12.45
N ALA A 52 8.30 5.43 12.82
CA ALA A 52 8.34 4.72 14.10
C ALA A 52 9.59 3.85 14.26
N ALA A 53 10.06 3.24 13.16
CA ALA A 53 11.33 2.50 13.12
C ALA A 53 12.53 3.43 13.39
N LYS A 54 12.54 4.62 12.78
CA LYS A 54 13.60 5.62 13.00
C LYS A 54 13.66 6.06 14.47
N LEU A 55 12.52 6.38 15.09
CA LEU A 55 12.46 6.71 16.52
C LEU A 55 12.92 5.55 17.41
N SER A 56 12.55 4.32 17.06
CA SER A 56 13.01 3.13 17.80
C SER A 56 14.52 2.92 17.66
N LYS A 57 15.12 3.27 16.51
CA LYS A 57 16.58 3.30 16.35
C LYS A 57 17.23 4.34 17.27
N ASP A 58 16.66 5.55 17.33
CA ASP A 58 17.16 6.64 18.18
C ASP A 58 17.04 6.31 19.68
N LEU A 59 16.06 5.47 20.05
CA LEU A 59 15.89 4.89 21.38
C LEU A 59 16.77 3.66 21.66
N ALA A 60 17.60 3.23 20.70
CA ALA A 60 18.41 2.02 20.72
C ALA A 60 17.60 0.70 20.87
N GLU A 61 16.33 0.70 20.47
CA GLU A 61 15.42 -0.45 20.53
C GLU A 61 15.42 -1.22 19.20
N LYS A 62 16.48 -2.02 18.99
CA LYS A 62 16.74 -2.72 17.72
C LYS A 62 15.61 -3.64 17.26
N ASP A 63 15.00 -4.39 18.18
CA ASP A 63 13.95 -5.35 17.82
C ASP A 63 12.69 -4.62 17.37
N ARG A 64 12.26 -3.59 18.11
CA ARG A 64 11.13 -2.74 17.70
C ARG A 64 11.38 -2.04 16.36
N MET A 65 12.59 -1.52 16.14
CA MET A 65 12.96 -0.95 14.84
C MET A 65 12.80 -1.97 13.71
N ARG A 66 13.24 -3.22 13.90
CA ARG A 66 13.10 -4.28 12.89
C ARG A 66 11.65 -4.63 12.62
N THR A 67 10.83 -4.77 13.67
CA THR A 67 9.39 -5.02 13.52
C THR A 67 8.72 -3.94 12.69
N PHE A 68 8.94 -2.65 13.03
CA PHE A 68 8.33 -1.56 12.26
C PHE A 68 8.79 -1.49 10.80
N ARG A 69 10.06 -1.83 10.51
CA ARG A 69 10.54 -1.94 9.12
C ARG A 69 9.84 -3.06 8.35
N ALA A 70 9.74 -4.24 8.95
CA ALA A 70 9.06 -5.37 8.33
C ALA A 70 7.58 -5.06 8.06
N THR A 71 6.90 -4.43 9.01
CA THR A 71 5.51 -3.98 8.82
C THR A 71 5.39 -2.94 7.71
N ALA A 72 6.33 -1.99 7.60
CA ALA A 72 6.31 -1.02 6.51
C ALA A 72 6.48 -1.68 5.13
N GLU A 73 7.40 -2.66 5.01
CA GLU A 73 7.58 -3.44 3.78
C GLU A 73 6.33 -4.25 3.42
N GLU A 74 5.66 -4.85 4.41
CA GLU A 74 4.39 -5.54 4.21
C GLU A 74 3.31 -4.60 3.65
N MET A 75 3.20 -3.38 4.18
CA MET A 75 2.25 -2.38 3.68
C MET A 75 2.56 -1.95 2.24
N LEU A 76 3.84 -1.82 1.86
CA LEU A 76 4.21 -1.53 0.46
C LEU A 76 3.82 -2.68 -0.48
N ASN A 77 3.99 -3.93 -0.04
CA ASN A 77 3.57 -5.08 -0.83
C ASN A 77 2.05 -5.12 -1.01
N MET A 78 1.27 -4.82 0.04
CA MET A 78 -0.18 -4.71 -0.05
C MET A 78 -0.61 -3.58 -1.01
N GLU A 79 0.03 -2.41 -0.94
CA GLU A 79 -0.24 -1.31 -1.88
C GLU A 79 0.05 -1.72 -3.33
N LYS A 80 1.15 -2.45 -3.55
CA LYS A 80 1.53 -2.92 -4.88
C LYS A 80 0.49 -3.90 -5.43
N SER A 81 0.11 -4.92 -4.67
CA SER A 81 -0.91 -5.89 -5.08
C SER A 81 -2.25 -5.20 -5.36
N ARG A 82 -2.66 -4.24 -4.52
CA ARG A 82 -3.89 -3.47 -4.73
C ARG A 82 -3.88 -2.72 -6.06
N ARG A 83 -2.76 -2.11 -6.42
CA ARG A 83 -2.62 -1.39 -7.71
C ARG A 83 -2.67 -2.35 -8.89
N GLU A 84 -1.93 -3.45 -8.82
CA GLU A 84 -1.94 -4.48 -9.86
C GLU A 84 -3.35 -5.05 -10.07
N GLU A 85 -4.08 -5.34 -8.99
CA GLU A 85 -5.48 -5.78 -9.06
C GLU A 85 -6.39 -4.72 -9.68
N SER A 86 -6.22 -3.45 -9.32
CA SER A 86 -7.01 -2.35 -9.89
C SER A 86 -6.75 -2.16 -11.38
N GLU A 87 -5.49 -2.23 -11.81
CA GLU A 87 -5.09 -2.16 -13.22
C GLU A 87 -5.66 -3.34 -14.00
N LEU A 88 -5.55 -4.56 -13.47
CA LEU A 88 -6.15 -5.75 -14.08
C LEU A 88 -7.67 -5.65 -14.17
N ALA A 89 -8.33 -5.10 -13.16
CA ALA A 89 -9.77 -4.88 -13.19
C ALA A 89 -10.18 -3.89 -14.30
N GLN A 90 -9.43 -2.81 -14.49
CA GLN A 90 -9.67 -1.84 -15.57
C GLN A 90 -9.45 -2.47 -16.95
N ILE A 91 -8.39 -3.26 -17.11
CA ILE A 91 -8.11 -3.98 -18.36
C ILE A 91 -9.27 -4.95 -18.67
N ARG A 92 -9.70 -5.75 -17.69
CA ARG A 92 -10.84 -6.68 -17.83
C ARG A 92 -12.12 -5.94 -18.22
N GLN A 93 -12.42 -4.82 -17.57
CA GLN A 93 -13.58 -4.02 -17.89
C GLN A 93 -13.53 -3.48 -19.34
N ARG A 94 -12.36 -3.02 -19.78
CA ARG A 94 -12.18 -2.54 -21.16
C ARG A 94 -12.37 -3.66 -22.18
N LEU A 95 -11.76 -4.82 -21.94
CA LEU A 95 -11.90 -6.01 -22.79
C LEU A 95 -13.36 -6.48 -22.85
N GLU A 96 -14.08 -6.44 -21.74
CA GLU A 96 -15.50 -6.79 -21.70
C GLU A 96 -16.35 -5.85 -22.57
N VAL A 97 -16.11 -4.55 -22.49
CA VAL A 97 -16.82 -3.56 -23.32
C VAL A 97 -16.51 -3.78 -24.81
N GLU A 98 -15.25 -4.05 -25.15
CA GLU A 98 -14.84 -4.32 -26.54
C GLU A 98 -15.46 -5.61 -27.07
N ARG A 99 -15.45 -6.67 -26.27
CA ARG A 99 -16.11 -7.94 -26.58
C ARG A 99 -17.61 -7.76 -26.84
N ARG A 100 -18.32 -7.01 -25.98
CA ARG A 100 -19.75 -6.72 -26.18
C ARG A 100 -20.02 -6.02 -27.50
N LYS A 101 -19.15 -5.09 -27.91
CA LYS A 101 -19.26 -4.41 -29.21
C LYS A 101 -19.07 -5.39 -30.38
N LEU A 102 -18.06 -6.25 -30.32
CA LEU A 102 -17.82 -7.26 -31.34
C LEU A 102 -18.98 -8.25 -31.45
N LEU A 103 -19.51 -8.72 -30.32
CA LEU A 103 -20.68 -9.61 -30.31
C LEU A 103 -21.91 -8.95 -30.95
N ALA A 104 -22.20 -7.69 -30.60
CA ALA A 104 -23.30 -6.95 -31.23
C ALA A 104 -23.08 -6.77 -32.74
N GLN A 105 -21.84 -6.48 -33.16
CA GLN A 105 -21.50 -6.38 -34.59
C GLN A 105 -21.67 -7.71 -35.31
N ALA A 106 -21.23 -8.81 -34.71
CA ALA A 106 -21.38 -10.15 -35.27
C ALA A 106 -22.87 -10.52 -35.41
N GLU A 107 -23.70 -10.22 -34.41
CA GLU A 107 -25.15 -10.41 -34.46
C GLU A 107 -25.83 -9.60 -35.57
N THR A 108 -25.43 -8.34 -35.77
CA THR A 108 -25.93 -7.53 -36.91
C THR A 108 -25.55 -8.17 -38.24
N ARG A 109 -24.29 -8.60 -38.41
CA ARG A 109 -23.84 -9.27 -39.64
C ARG A 109 -24.56 -10.60 -39.88
N MET A 110 -24.86 -11.36 -38.83
CA MET A 110 -25.69 -12.57 -38.91
C MET A 110 -27.09 -12.25 -39.45
N LYS A 111 -27.74 -11.22 -38.94
CA LYS A 111 -29.08 -10.78 -39.39
C LYS A 111 -29.08 -10.32 -40.84
N GLU A 112 -27.98 -9.73 -41.30
CA GLU A 112 -27.77 -9.31 -42.70
C GLU A 112 -27.38 -10.46 -43.64
N GLY A 113 -27.25 -11.69 -43.16
CA GLY A 113 -26.84 -12.86 -43.96
C GLY A 113 -25.34 -12.90 -44.29
N GLN A 114 -24.52 -12.04 -43.67
CA GLN A 114 -23.07 -11.96 -43.88
C GLN A 114 -22.31 -13.00 -43.05
N PHE A 115 -22.67 -14.28 -43.15
CA PHE A 115 -22.22 -15.35 -42.23
C PHE A 115 -20.70 -15.47 -42.10
N LYS A 116 -19.95 -15.39 -43.21
CA LYS A 116 -18.48 -15.45 -43.19
C LYS A 116 -17.86 -14.29 -42.40
N GLN A 117 -18.46 -13.10 -42.48
CA GLN A 117 -17.95 -11.92 -41.76
C GLN A 117 -18.36 -11.98 -40.29
N ALA A 118 -19.58 -12.42 -39.99
CA ALA A 118 -20.02 -12.66 -38.62
C ALA A 118 -19.13 -13.68 -37.89
N ALA A 119 -18.77 -14.79 -38.54
CA ALA A 119 -17.88 -15.81 -37.98
C ALA A 119 -16.51 -15.23 -37.58
N LYS A 120 -15.91 -14.38 -38.44
CA LYS A 120 -14.64 -13.69 -38.11
C LYS A 120 -14.78 -12.79 -36.88
N VAL A 121 -15.86 -12.01 -36.80
CA VAL A 121 -16.08 -11.10 -35.66
C VAL A 121 -16.32 -11.89 -34.35
N TYR A 122 -17.00 -13.04 -34.41
CA TYR A 122 -17.11 -13.92 -33.24
C TYR A 122 -15.76 -14.50 -32.80
N GLU A 123 -14.89 -14.87 -33.76
CA GLU A 123 -13.55 -15.35 -33.46
C GLU A 123 -12.71 -14.25 -32.78
N ASP A 124 -12.78 -13.02 -33.26
CA ASP A 124 -12.10 -11.88 -32.65
C ASP A 124 -12.64 -11.58 -31.24
N ALA A 125 -13.95 -11.71 -31.02
CA ALA A 125 -14.54 -11.58 -29.69
C ALA A 125 -14.11 -12.69 -28.71
N ALA A 126 -13.88 -13.91 -29.22
CA ALA A 126 -13.41 -15.04 -28.43
C ALA A 126 -11.96 -14.84 -27.96
N LYS A 127 -11.09 -14.28 -28.82
CA LYS A 127 -9.69 -13.96 -28.49
C LYS A 127 -9.53 -12.94 -27.36
N LEU A 128 -10.53 -12.08 -27.13
CA LEU A 128 -10.53 -11.15 -25.98
C LEU A 128 -10.92 -11.82 -24.64
N SER A 129 -11.24 -13.13 -24.66
CA SER A 129 -11.66 -13.91 -23.49
C SER A 129 -10.62 -14.92 -23.01
N GLU A 130 -9.46 -15.01 -23.68
CA GLU A 130 -8.28 -15.78 -23.26
C GLU A 130 -7.38 -14.94 -22.34
#